data_AF-A0A3B0IVE7-F1
#
_entry.id   AF-A0A3B0IVE7-F1
#
_cell.length_a   1.000
_cell.length_b   1.000
_cell.length_c   1.000
_cell.angle_alpha   90.00
_cell.angle_beta   90.00
_cell.angle_gamma   90.00
#
_symmetry.space_group_name_H-M   'P 1'
#
loop_
_entity.id
_entity.type
_entity.pdbx_description
1 polymer ?
#
loop_
_entity_poly.entity_id
_entity_poly.type
_entity_poly.pdbx_seq_one_letter_code
_entity_poly.pdbx_strand_id
1 'polypeptide(L)'
;MSNKESFHIHGNDLSLSTLNYIDSKVLKRQLNINSFRILDNQTIVFAADIVAGSFLMLATPSGVVNILAEMPNKDIKKNIENIRQVDVFFLINKDIYFLSSALATSAAIHKITWNKIINIVNNIPVTIDDIEFITNGNSFYIIQSGKYHGYIITNQHKYRSDSGAYDIYVIIYSLGKEIK
;
A
#
# COMPACT_ATOMS: atom_id res chain seq x y z
N MET A 1 -17.18 26.78 21.55
CA MET A 1 -15.76 26.47 21.28
C MET A 1 -15.53 25.03 21.70
N SER A 2 -15.26 24.15 20.74
CA SER A 2 -14.98 22.73 20.99
C SER A 2 -13.48 22.54 20.81
N ASN A 3 -12.78 22.20 21.89
CA ASN A 3 -11.32 22.04 21.93
C ASN A 3 -10.94 20.56 21.75
N LYS A 4 -11.57 19.86 20.80
CA LYS A 4 -11.19 18.49 20.46
C LYS A 4 -10.61 18.48 19.06
N GLU A 5 -9.30 18.26 19.00
CA GLU A 5 -8.58 17.86 17.80
C GLU A 5 -9.10 16.49 17.37
N SER A 6 -10.04 16.50 16.45
CA SER A 6 -10.54 15.30 15.78
C SER A 6 -10.53 15.57 14.28
N PHE A 7 -10.31 14.51 13.49
CA PHE A 7 -10.41 14.55 12.04
C PHE A 7 -11.77 15.12 11.64
N HIS A 8 -11.77 16.31 11.03
CA HIS A 8 -12.97 16.88 10.44
C HIS A 8 -12.92 16.63 8.93
N ILE A 9 -13.89 15.86 8.44
CA ILE A 9 -14.16 15.74 7.01
C ILE A 9 -14.87 17.03 6.60
N HIS A 10 -14.24 17.84 5.74
CA HIS A 10 -14.86 19.04 5.17
C HIS A 10 -15.09 18.80 3.67
N GLY A 11 -16.26 18.25 3.31
CA GLY A 11 -16.52 17.80 1.94
C GLY A 11 -15.85 16.45 1.63
N ASN A 12 -15.29 16.28 0.43
CA ASN A 12 -14.58 15.05 0.02
C ASN A 12 -13.08 15.05 0.32
N ASP A 13 -12.53 16.15 0.86
CA ASP A 13 -11.08 16.30 1.06
C ASP A 13 -10.73 16.40 2.56
N LEU A 14 -9.73 15.61 2.99
CA LEU A 14 -9.13 15.71 4.32
C LEU A 14 -8.22 16.95 4.39
N SER A 15 -8.55 17.94 5.23
CA SER A 15 -7.66 19.07 5.48
C SER A 15 -6.78 18.83 6.71
N LEU A 16 -5.46 18.74 6.52
CA LEU A 16 -4.45 18.70 7.58
C LEU A 16 -3.87 20.10 7.78
N SER A 17 -4.30 20.82 8.83
CA SER A 17 -3.76 22.14 9.16
C SER A 17 -3.00 22.10 10.49
N THR A 18 -1.66 22.24 10.41
CA THR A 18 -0.69 23.04 11.23
C THR A 18 0.70 22.36 11.26
N LEU A 19 1.60 22.61 10.30
CA LEU A 19 2.66 23.65 10.21
C LEU A 19 4.04 23.30 10.83
N ASN A 20 4.99 22.90 9.98
CA ASN A 20 6.42 23.19 10.03
C ASN A 20 6.92 23.71 8.67
N TYR A 21 7.97 24.53 8.63
CA TYR A 21 8.35 25.40 7.51
C TYR A 21 8.73 24.70 6.17
N ILE A 22 8.94 23.38 6.18
CA ILE A 22 9.06 22.52 4.97
C ILE A 22 7.67 22.16 4.40
N ASP A 23 6.63 22.18 5.23
CA ASP A 23 5.24 21.86 4.88
C ASP A 23 4.63 22.87 3.91
N SER A 24 5.12 24.10 3.83
CA SER A 24 4.59 25.08 2.86
C SER A 24 4.90 24.71 1.40
N LYS A 25 5.96 23.93 1.15
CA LYS A 25 6.24 23.35 -0.18
C LYS A 25 5.54 22.01 -0.42
N VAL A 26 5.21 21.28 0.65
CA VAL A 26 4.41 20.04 0.58
C VAL A 26 2.91 20.38 0.38
N LEU A 27 2.41 21.47 0.96
CA LEU A 27 1.06 22.01 0.78
C LEU A 27 0.74 22.45 -0.67
N LYS A 28 1.75 22.57 -1.54
CA LYS A 28 1.57 22.79 -2.99
C LYS A 28 1.74 21.53 -3.84
N ARG A 29 2.11 20.39 -3.25
CA ARG A 29 2.06 19.10 -3.93
C ARG A 29 0.66 18.55 -3.71
N GLN A 30 -0.18 18.63 -4.74
CA GLN A 30 -1.41 17.83 -4.78
C GLN A 30 -1.01 16.36 -4.63
N LEU A 31 -1.09 15.84 -3.41
CA LEU A 31 -1.00 14.41 -3.16
C LEU A 31 -2.29 13.82 -3.68
N ASN A 32 -2.21 13.06 -4.77
CA ASN A 32 -3.35 12.32 -5.26
C ASN A 32 -3.39 10.98 -4.51
N ILE A 33 -4.14 10.94 -3.41
CA ILE A 33 -4.29 9.72 -2.60
C ILE A 33 -5.15 8.73 -3.37
N ASN A 34 -4.55 7.64 -3.82
CA ASN A 34 -5.24 6.63 -4.63
C ASN A 34 -5.80 5.47 -3.77
N SER A 35 -5.27 5.27 -2.56
CA SER A 35 -5.76 4.25 -1.63
C SER A 35 -5.29 4.55 -0.20
N PHE A 36 -6.09 4.17 0.80
CA PHE A 36 -5.70 4.29 2.20
C PHE A 36 -6.28 3.18 3.08
N ARG A 37 -5.66 3.00 4.25
CA ARG A 37 -6.18 2.24 5.39
C ARG A 37 -5.93 2.97 6.69
N ILE A 38 -6.98 3.03 7.49
CA ILE A 38 -6.94 3.53 8.85
C ILE A 38 -6.40 2.40 9.72
N LEU A 39 -5.31 2.65 10.44
CA LEU A 39 -4.68 1.66 11.32
C LEU A 39 -5.21 1.76 12.75
N ASP A 40 -5.49 2.98 13.18
CA ASP A 40 -6.11 3.33 14.45
C ASP A 40 -6.72 4.74 14.35
N ASN A 41 -7.14 5.32 15.48
CA ASN A 41 -7.79 6.62 15.50
C ASN A 41 -6.88 7.81 15.12
N GLN A 42 -5.59 7.59 14.87
CA GLN A 42 -4.58 8.64 14.65
C GLN A 42 -3.63 8.32 13.50
N THR A 43 -3.61 7.08 13.02
CA THR A 43 -2.62 6.59 12.07
C THR A 43 -3.28 6.07 10.80
N ILE A 44 -2.79 6.52 9.65
CA ILE A 44 -3.27 6.11 8.33
C ILE A 44 -2.07 5.70 7.48
N VAL A 45 -2.13 4.53 6.85
CA VAL A 45 -1.24 4.20 5.73
C VAL A 45 -1.96 4.48 4.42
N PHE A 46 -1.26 5.06 3.46
CA PHE A 46 -1.86 5.40 2.17
C PHE A 46 -0.84 5.33 1.04
N ALA A 47 -1.35 5.07 -0.17
CA ALA A 47 -0.61 5.21 -1.40
C ALA A 47 -1.03 6.52 -2.08
N ALA A 48 -0.05 7.28 -2.57
CA ALA A 48 -0.29 8.56 -3.20
C ALA A 48 0.65 8.81 -4.37
N ASP A 49 0.13 9.52 -5.36
CA ASP A 49 0.88 9.97 -6.52
C ASP A 49 1.24 11.45 -6.39
N ILE A 50 2.46 11.78 -6.78
CA ILE A 50 2.94 13.14 -7.01
C ILE A 50 3.66 13.21 -8.36
N VAL A 51 4.02 14.42 -8.81
CA VAL A 51 4.77 14.64 -10.05
C VAL A 51 6.06 13.78 -10.13
N ALA A 52 6.66 13.47 -8.99
CA ALA A 52 7.90 12.68 -8.91
C ALA A 52 7.69 11.15 -8.94
N GLY A 53 6.45 10.66 -8.92
CA GLY A 53 6.12 9.23 -8.88
C GLY A 53 5.10 8.87 -7.79
N SER A 54 4.97 7.57 -7.55
CA SER A 54 4.08 7.01 -6.54
C SER A 54 4.81 6.64 -5.24
N PHE A 55 4.10 6.72 -4.11
CA PHE A 55 4.67 6.54 -2.78
C PHE A 55 3.71 5.76 -1.88
N LEU A 56 4.28 4.90 -1.02
CA LEU A 56 3.60 4.41 0.18
C LEU A 56 3.99 5.33 1.35
N MET A 57 3.01 5.82 2.09
CA MET A 57 3.19 6.84 3.12
C MET A 57 2.43 6.48 4.41
N LEU A 58 2.91 7.01 5.53
CA LEU A 58 2.29 6.92 6.85
C LEU A 58 1.96 8.32 7.36
N ALA A 59 0.69 8.61 7.63
CA ALA A 59 0.29 9.79 8.37
C ALA A 59 0.12 9.42 9.85
N THR A 60 0.70 10.26 10.72
CA THR A 60 0.62 10.18 12.18
C THR A 60 0.29 11.58 12.72
N PRO A 61 -0.04 11.74 14.02
CA PRO A 61 -0.19 13.07 14.62
C PRO A 61 1.07 13.94 14.51
N SER A 62 2.25 13.31 14.42
CA SER A 62 3.54 13.99 14.31
C SER A 62 3.88 14.42 12.87
N GLY A 63 3.06 14.03 11.88
CA GLY A 63 3.27 14.35 10.47
C GLY A 63 3.23 13.13 9.54
N VAL A 64 3.63 13.36 8.29
CA VAL A 64 3.62 12.35 7.22
C VAL A 64 5.03 11.88 6.91
N VAL A 65 5.22 10.56 6.85
CA VAL A 65 6.49 9.89 6.55
C VAL A 65 6.36 9.08 5.27
N ASN A 66 7.36 9.18 4.38
CA ASN A 66 7.46 8.31 3.22
C ASN A 66 7.97 6.94 3.66
N ILE A 67 7.15 5.89 3.50
CA ILE A 67 7.58 4.51 3.77
C ILE A 67 8.41 3.97 2.62
N LEU A 68 7.90 4.13 1.40
CA LEU A 68 8.49 3.53 0.21
C LEU A 68 8.25 4.45 -0.98
N ALA A 69 9.30 4.65 -1.77
CA ALA A 69 9.23 5.26 -3.09
C ALA A 69 9.41 4.17 -4.15
N GLU A 70 9.18 4.53 -5.41
CA GLU A 70 9.43 3.64 -6.53
C GLU A 70 10.88 3.12 -6.55
N MET A 71 11.03 1.84 -6.83
CA MET A 71 12.29 1.13 -7.04
C MET A 71 12.19 0.34 -8.35
N PRO A 72 12.35 1.00 -9.51
CA PRO A 72 12.29 0.34 -10.81
C PRO A 72 13.28 -0.82 -10.93
N ASN A 73 12.83 -1.96 -11.46
CA ASN A 73 13.66 -3.14 -11.64
C ASN A 73 13.22 -3.95 -12.87
N LYS A 74 14.15 -4.62 -13.54
CA LYS A 74 13.85 -5.51 -14.67
C LYS A 74 13.21 -6.83 -14.22
N ASP A 75 13.50 -7.28 -13.01
CA ASP A 75 12.81 -8.42 -12.41
C ASP A 75 11.45 -7.94 -11.89
N ILE A 76 10.39 -8.47 -12.47
CA ILE A 76 9.01 -8.19 -12.09
C ILE A 76 8.74 -8.36 -10.59
N LYS A 77 9.39 -9.35 -9.94
CA LYS A 77 9.21 -9.59 -8.51
C LYS A 77 9.85 -8.51 -7.65
N LYS A 78 10.73 -7.70 -8.24
CA LYS A 78 11.48 -6.61 -7.60
C LYS A 78 11.10 -5.24 -8.18
N ASN A 79 10.19 -5.17 -9.15
CA ASN A 79 9.79 -3.92 -9.75
C ASN A 79 8.74 -3.23 -8.88
N ILE A 80 9.12 -2.09 -8.29
CA ILE A 80 8.21 -1.27 -7.52
C ILE A 80 7.99 0.03 -8.28
N GLU A 81 6.94 0.10 -9.07
CA GLU A 81 6.50 1.29 -9.79
C GLU A 81 4.99 1.44 -9.64
N ASN A 82 4.46 2.66 -9.72
CA ASN A 82 3.00 2.91 -9.66
C ASN A 82 2.33 2.22 -8.46
N ILE A 83 2.89 2.47 -7.28
CA ILE A 83 2.41 2.04 -5.96
C ILE A 83 0.98 2.52 -5.77
N ARG A 84 0.06 1.57 -5.64
CA ARG A 84 -1.37 1.82 -5.47
C ARG A 84 -2.01 0.73 -4.65
N GLN A 85 -3.28 0.92 -4.29
CA GLN A 85 -4.09 -0.05 -3.53
C GLN A 85 -3.34 -0.62 -2.33
N VAL A 86 -3.48 0.00 -1.17
CA VAL A 86 -2.89 -0.46 0.09
C VAL A 86 -3.92 -1.20 0.94
N ASP A 87 -3.50 -2.29 1.57
CA ASP A 87 -4.25 -2.93 2.65
C ASP A 87 -3.31 -3.39 3.77
N VAL A 88 -3.84 -3.62 4.97
CA VAL A 88 -3.05 -4.05 6.13
C VAL A 88 -3.64 -5.30 6.75
N PHE A 89 -2.75 -6.26 7.03
CA PHE A 89 -3.07 -7.41 7.85
C PHE A 89 -2.60 -7.19 9.28
N PHE A 90 -3.53 -7.01 10.21
CA PHE A 90 -3.22 -6.58 11.57
C PHE A 90 -2.67 -7.68 12.51
N LEU A 91 -2.57 -8.94 12.06
CA LEU A 91 -2.18 -10.03 12.97
C LEU A 91 -0.64 -10.10 13.14
N ILE A 92 -0.21 -10.21 14.41
CA ILE A 92 1.15 -10.41 14.92
C ILE A 92 2.18 -9.32 14.54
N ASN A 93 2.41 -9.04 13.25
CA ASN A 93 3.48 -8.16 12.77
C ASN A 93 3.00 -6.93 11.98
N LYS A 94 1.68 -6.72 11.82
CA LYS A 94 1.08 -5.61 11.03
C LYS A 94 1.69 -5.50 9.63
N ASP A 95 1.46 -6.50 8.79
CA ASP A 95 1.99 -6.51 7.43
C ASP A 95 1.21 -5.55 6.54
N ILE A 96 1.93 -4.72 5.77
CA ILE A 96 1.33 -3.81 4.79
C ILE A 96 1.51 -4.41 3.40
N TYR A 97 0.40 -4.53 2.69
CA TYR A 97 0.36 -5.01 1.33
C TYR A 97 0.03 -3.87 0.38
N PHE A 98 0.60 -3.91 -0.82
CA PHE A 98 0.35 -2.90 -1.85
C PHE A 98 0.50 -3.48 -3.26
N LEU A 99 -0.13 -2.82 -4.25
CA LEU A 99 0.09 -3.12 -5.66
C LEU A 99 1.21 -2.26 -6.25
N SER A 100 1.97 -2.86 -7.16
CA SER A 100 2.85 -2.16 -8.10
C SER A 100 2.60 -2.63 -9.55
N SER A 101 3.10 -1.88 -10.52
CA SER A 101 3.14 -2.29 -11.92
C SER A 101 4.12 -3.45 -12.14
N ALA A 102 3.73 -4.43 -12.97
CA ALA A 102 4.49 -5.66 -13.14
C ALA A 102 4.58 -6.09 -14.62
N LEU A 103 3.47 -6.46 -15.26
CA LEU A 103 3.33 -6.73 -16.70
C LEU A 103 2.26 -5.81 -17.31
N ALA A 104 2.20 -5.78 -18.65
CA ALA A 104 1.18 -5.04 -19.39
C ALA A 104 -0.27 -5.40 -18.99
N THR A 105 -0.52 -6.64 -18.58
CA THR A 105 -1.86 -7.14 -18.20
C THR A 105 -1.96 -7.57 -16.73
N SER A 106 -0.91 -7.36 -15.93
CA SER A 106 -0.93 -7.77 -14.52
C SER A 106 -0.11 -6.85 -13.63
N ALA A 107 -0.68 -6.48 -12.49
CA ALA A 107 0.05 -5.86 -11.39
C ALA A 107 0.70 -6.93 -10.49
N ALA A 108 1.54 -6.49 -9.55
CA ALA A 108 2.16 -7.34 -8.54
C ALA A 108 1.72 -6.91 -7.15
N ILE A 109 1.44 -7.90 -6.30
CA ILE A 109 1.12 -7.72 -4.89
C ILE A 109 2.42 -7.92 -4.11
N HIS A 110 2.80 -6.89 -3.37
CA HIS A 110 3.97 -6.87 -2.50
C HIS A 110 3.57 -6.73 -1.05
N LYS A 111 4.50 -7.08 -0.16
CA LYS A 111 4.35 -6.98 1.29
C LYS A 111 5.59 -6.34 1.90
N ILE A 112 5.39 -5.44 2.86
CA ILE A 112 6.42 -4.93 3.76
C ILE A 112 5.96 -5.10 5.22
N THR A 113 6.86 -5.56 6.08
CA THR A 113 6.54 -5.80 7.50
C THR A 113 6.62 -4.50 8.31
N TRP A 114 5.81 -4.37 9.37
CA TRP A 114 5.78 -3.16 10.21
C TRP A 114 7.13 -2.81 10.85
N ASN A 115 7.95 -3.80 11.18
CA ASN A 115 9.28 -3.56 11.73
C ASN A 115 10.15 -2.73 10.76
N LYS A 116 9.98 -2.90 9.45
CA LYS A 116 10.68 -2.09 8.44
C LYS A 116 10.14 -0.66 8.39
N ILE A 117 8.89 -0.43 8.77
CA ILE A 117 8.32 0.91 8.91
C ILE A 117 8.89 1.62 10.13
N ILE A 118 9.05 0.90 11.25
CA ILE A 118 9.72 1.42 12.45
C ILE A 118 11.17 1.84 12.12
N ASN A 119 11.88 1.07 11.29
CA ASN A 119 13.22 1.40 10.82
C ASN A 119 13.28 2.77 10.14
N ILE A 120 12.28 3.13 9.33
CA ILE A 120 12.22 4.43 8.64
C ILE A 120 12.08 5.58 9.62
N VAL A 121 11.25 5.41 10.66
CA VAL A 121 11.13 6.41 11.74
C VAL A 121 12.48 6.61 12.43
N ASN A 122 13.34 5.59 12.43
CA ASN A 122 14.73 5.65 12.93
C ASN A 122 15.76 6.02 11.85
N ASN A 123 15.34 6.55 10.69
CA ASN A 123 16.18 6.93 9.55
C ASN A 123 16.98 5.77 8.92
N ILE A 124 16.50 4.54 9.05
CA ILE A 124 17.05 3.38 8.35
C ILE A 124 16.24 3.18 7.07
N PRO A 125 16.85 3.28 5.87
CA PRO A 125 16.14 3.19 4.61
C PRO A 125 15.61 1.77 4.37
N VAL A 126 14.45 1.68 3.71
CA VAL A 126 13.94 0.43 3.13
C VAL A 126 14.66 0.16 1.82
N THR A 127 15.07 -1.08 1.63
CA THR A 127 15.68 -1.58 0.40
C THR A 127 14.76 -2.58 -0.27
N ILE A 128 15.06 -2.93 -1.53
CA ILE A 128 14.26 -3.90 -2.28
C ILE A 128 14.20 -5.28 -1.62
N ASP A 129 15.23 -5.67 -0.85
CA ASP A 129 15.28 -6.95 -0.16
C ASP A 129 14.39 -6.99 1.09
N ASP A 130 13.88 -5.83 1.53
CA ASP A 130 12.89 -5.72 2.60
C ASP A 130 11.44 -5.90 2.10
N ILE A 131 11.25 -6.02 0.79
CA ILE A 131 9.95 -6.08 0.12
C ILE A 131 9.75 -7.49 -0.42
N GLU A 132 8.71 -8.16 0.07
CA GLU A 132 8.38 -9.51 -0.36
C GLU A 132 7.37 -9.48 -1.50
N PHE A 133 7.69 -10.15 -2.61
CA PHE A 133 6.72 -10.43 -3.67
C PHE A 133 5.80 -11.57 -3.24
N ILE A 134 4.49 -11.33 -3.26
CA ILE A 134 3.49 -12.32 -2.89
C ILE A 134 2.99 -13.05 -4.12
N THR A 135 2.43 -12.31 -5.08
CA THR A 135 1.91 -12.90 -6.33
C THR A 135 1.64 -11.82 -7.38
N ASN A 136 1.28 -12.24 -8.59
CA ASN A 136 0.64 -11.36 -9.56
C ASN A 136 -0.84 -11.20 -9.24
N GLY A 137 -1.40 -10.02 -9.48
CA GLY A 137 -2.82 -9.74 -9.28
C GLY A 137 -3.17 -8.28 -9.47
N ASN A 138 -4.33 -8.00 -10.07
CA ASN A 138 -4.78 -6.67 -10.45
C ASN A 138 -5.58 -5.94 -9.38
N SER A 139 -5.99 -6.66 -8.34
CA SER A 139 -6.61 -6.11 -7.12
C SER A 139 -6.39 -7.10 -6.00
N PHE A 140 -6.45 -6.65 -4.75
CA PHE A 140 -6.43 -7.54 -3.61
C PHE A 140 -7.26 -7.06 -2.42
N TYR A 141 -7.71 -8.02 -1.63
CA TYR A 141 -8.34 -7.79 -0.34
C TYR A 141 -7.81 -8.83 0.65
N ILE A 142 -7.46 -8.37 1.84
CA ILE A 142 -6.99 -9.25 2.92
C ILE A 142 -8.20 -9.68 3.74
N ILE A 143 -8.40 -11.00 3.87
CA ILE A 143 -9.52 -11.56 4.61
C ILE A 143 -9.30 -11.34 6.12
N GLN A 144 -10.14 -10.50 6.72
CA GLN A 144 -9.99 -10.07 8.11
C GLN A 144 -10.64 -11.01 9.14
N SER A 145 -11.41 -12.03 8.74
CA SER A 145 -11.98 -13.01 9.68
C SER A 145 -12.42 -14.33 9.00
N GLY A 146 -12.67 -15.37 9.81
CA GLY A 146 -13.17 -16.67 9.34
C GLY A 146 -12.07 -17.68 8.96
N LYS A 147 -12.46 -18.76 8.27
CA LYS A 147 -11.57 -19.89 7.93
C LYS A 147 -10.34 -19.48 7.12
N TYR A 148 -10.48 -18.47 6.27
CA TYR A 148 -9.42 -17.94 5.42
C TYR A 148 -8.84 -16.63 5.97
N HIS A 149 -8.97 -16.39 7.28
CA HIS A 149 -8.37 -15.22 7.91
C HIS A 149 -6.87 -15.10 7.60
N GLY A 150 -6.44 -13.94 7.13
CA GLY A 150 -5.06 -13.65 6.70
C GLY A 150 -4.70 -14.07 5.28
N TYR A 151 -5.64 -14.64 4.54
CA TYR A 151 -5.46 -14.93 3.12
C TYR A 151 -5.82 -13.72 2.29
N ILE A 152 -5.37 -13.73 1.05
CA ILE A 152 -5.59 -12.65 0.09
C ILE A 152 -6.56 -13.15 -0.98
N ILE A 153 -7.65 -12.43 -1.18
CA ILE A 153 -8.47 -12.54 -2.39
C ILE A 153 -7.81 -11.63 -3.42
N THR A 154 -7.49 -12.16 -4.59
CA THR A 154 -6.89 -11.37 -5.67
C THR A 154 -7.52 -11.69 -7.01
N ASN A 155 -7.65 -10.67 -7.87
CA ASN A 155 -8.03 -10.86 -9.26
C ASN A 155 -6.80 -11.12 -10.12
N GLN A 156 -6.73 -12.28 -10.76
CA GLN A 156 -5.61 -12.66 -11.63
C GLN A 156 -6.04 -12.80 -13.07
N HIS A 157 -5.21 -12.24 -13.95
CA HIS A 157 -5.27 -12.50 -15.38
C HIS A 157 -4.61 -13.84 -15.70
N LYS A 158 -5.36 -14.78 -16.29
CA LYS A 158 -4.88 -16.11 -16.66
C LYS A 158 -5.11 -16.37 -18.15
N TYR A 159 -4.24 -17.20 -18.72
CA TYR A 159 -4.37 -17.66 -20.11
C TYR A 159 -4.92 -19.08 -20.12
N ARG A 160 -5.82 -19.38 -21.06
CA ARG A 160 -6.26 -20.76 -21.33
C ARG A 160 -5.19 -21.50 -22.13
N SER A 161 -5.12 -22.81 -21.96
CA SER A 161 -4.23 -23.67 -22.76
C SER A 161 -4.51 -23.58 -24.26
N ASP A 162 -5.79 -23.42 -24.62
CA ASP A 162 -6.27 -23.63 -25.99
C ASP A 162 -6.61 -22.32 -26.73
N SER A 163 -6.32 -21.16 -26.11
CA SER A 163 -6.48 -19.75 -26.56
C SER A 163 -7.41 -18.90 -25.69
N GLY A 164 -7.08 -17.61 -25.63
CA GLY A 164 -7.81 -16.60 -24.89
C GLY A 164 -7.28 -16.37 -23.48
N ALA A 165 -7.64 -15.21 -22.93
CA ALA A 165 -7.34 -14.83 -21.57
C ALA A 165 -8.64 -14.56 -20.79
N TYR A 166 -8.58 -14.68 -19.48
CA TYR A 166 -9.70 -14.45 -18.59
C TYR A 166 -9.21 -13.95 -17.24
N ASP A 167 -10.06 -13.20 -16.55
CA ASP A 167 -9.80 -12.75 -15.19
C ASP A 167 -10.57 -13.64 -14.22
N ILE A 168 -9.92 -14.03 -13.13
CA ILE A 168 -10.52 -14.86 -12.09
C ILE A 168 -10.11 -14.38 -10.71
N TYR A 169 -11.05 -14.40 -9.77
CA TYR A 169 -10.74 -14.20 -8.36
C TYR A 169 -10.25 -15.52 -7.75
N VAL A 170 -9.09 -15.47 -7.11
CA VAL A 170 -8.50 -16.61 -6.40
C VAL A 170 -8.18 -16.22 -4.95
N ILE A 171 -8.19 -17.22 -4.08
CA ILE A 171 -7.72 -17.09 -2.70
C ILE A 171 -6.31 -17.65 -2.62
N ILE A 172 -5.39 -16.84 -2.12
CA ILE A 172 -4.00 -17.24 -1.90
C ILE A 172 -3.62 -17.07 -0.44
N TYR A 173 -2.68 -17.88 0.02
CA TYR A 173 -1.99 -17.65 1.28
C TYR A 173 -1.27 -16.30 1.23
N SER A 174 -1.13 -15.65 2.39
CA SER A 174 -0.31 -14.43 2.55
C SER A 174 1.16 -14.59 2.16
N LEU A 175 1.64 -15.83 1.99
CA LEU A 175 2.96 -16.20 1.45
C LEU A 175 2.94 -16.54 -0.06
N GLY A 176 1.84 -16.23 -0.77
CA GLY A 176 1.77 -16.32 -2.24
C GLY A 176 1.36 -17.66 -2.83
N LYS A 177 1.11 -18.71 -2.02
CA LYS A 177 0.63 -20.00 -2.54
C LYS A 177 -0.88 -19.99 -2.77
N GLU A 178 -1.34 -20.43 -3.94
CA GLU A 178 -2.77 -20.59 -4.22
C GLU A 178 -3.40 -21.70 -3.36
N ILE A 179 -4.63 -21.49 -2.88
CA ILE A 179 -5.48 -22.59 -2.43
C ILE A 179 -6.18 -23.17 -3.65
N LYS A 180 -6.01 -24.47 -3.90
CA LYS A 180 -6.80 -25.20 -4.91
C LYS A 180 -8.18 -25.57 -4.37
#